data_AF-A0A8S2Z7M0-F1
#
_entry.id   AF-A0A8S2Z7M0-F1
#
_cell.length_a   1.000
_cell.length_b   1.000
_cell.length_c   1.000
_cell.angle_alpha   90.00
_cell.angle_beta   90.00
_cell.angle_gamma   90.00
#
_symmetry.space_group_name_H-M   'P 1'
#
loop_
_entity.id
_entity.type
_entity.pdbx_description
1 polymer ?
#
loop_
_entity_poly.entity_id
_entity_poly.type
_entity_poly.pdbx_seq_one_letter_code
_entity_poly.pdbx_strand_id
1 'polypeptide(L)'
;VCAAVAEALPHLLECEKLLGDKCLRQMWQNMKKDFFSVMKIKYKVPYELFSSLGKCIETLDRSCLTGDELRELTNILDQHLNKHFEQCDEQQKQRRDEDFDEEVEEELNED
;
A
#
# COMPACT_ATOMS: atom_id res chain seq x y z
N VAL A 1 2.98 13.87 -1.25
CA VAL A 1 4.11 13.35 -0.44
C VAL A 1 4.20 11.83 -0.49
N CYS A 2 3.17 11.05 -0.13
CA CYS A 2 3.28 9.57 -0.14
C CYS A 2 3.50 8.94 -1.52
N ALA A 3 2.95 9.50 -2.61
CA ALA A 3 3.17 8.98 -3.96
C ALA A 3 4.64 9.11 -4.39
N ALA A 4 5.24 10.29 -4.19
CA ALA A 4 6.66 10.52 -4.49
C ALA A 4 7.60 9.64 -3.64
N VAL A 5 7.25 9.38 -2.37
CA VAL A 5 7.99 8.45 -1.51
C VAL A 5 7.83 7.02 -2.01
N ALA A 6 6.60 6.60 -2.36
CA ALA A 6 6.34 5.28 -2.92
C ALA A 6 7.10 5.05 -4.25
N GLU A 7 7.17 6.07 -5.10
CA GLU A 7 7.88 5.98 -6.37
C GLU A 7 9.40 5.93 -6.18
N ALA A 8 9.95 6.74 -5.27
CA ALA A 8 11.39 6.81 -5.05
C ALA A 8 11.97 5.61 -4.28
N LEU A 9 11.20 4.99 -3.38
CA LEU A 9 11.71 3.97 -2.45
C LEU A 9 12.31 2.74 -3.16
N PRO A 10 11.67 2.11 -4.16
CA PRO A 10 12.25 0.98 -4.88
C PRO A 10 13.55 1.37 -5.60
N HIS A 11 13.57 2.55 -6.22
CA HIS A 11 14.76 3.06 -6.92
C HIS A 11 15.93 3.33 -5.96
N LEU A 12 15.65 3.84 -4.76
CA LEU A 12 16.67 4.00 -3.73
C LEU A 12 17.27 2.65 -3.30
N LEU A 13 16.44 1.61 -3.17
CA LEU A 13 16.91 0.25 -2.86
C LEU A 13 17.71 -0.35 -4.03
N GLU A 14 17.31 -0.12 -5.28
CA GLU A 14 18.09 -0.53 -6.46
C GLU A 14 19.48 0.12 -6.49
N CYS A 15 19.58 1.41 -6.14
CA CYS A 15 20.87 2.11 -6.03
C CYS A 15 21.75 1.52 -4.92
N GLU A 16 21.20 1.27 -3.73
CA GLU A 16 21.95 0.69 -2.60
C GLU A 16 22.42 -0.75 -2.85
N LYS A 17 21.73 -1.49 -3.74
CA LYS A 17 22.17 -2.82 -4.16
C LYS A 17 23.58 -2.80 -4.78
N LEU A 18 23.97 -1.69 -5.42
CA LEU A 18 25.32 -1.49 -5.97
C LEU A 18 26.39 -1.36 -4.88
N LEU A 19 26.00 -0.93 -3.67
CA LEU A 19 26.87 -0.77 -2.50
C LEU A 19 26.98 -2.06 -1.67
N GLY A 20 26.15 -3.06 -1.98
CA GLY A 20 26.18 -4.41 -1.42
C GLY A 20 25.05 -4.71 -0.44
N ASP A 21 24.73 -6.01 -0.32
CA ASP A 21 23.56 -6.54 0.41
C ASP A 21 23.42 -6.03 1.85
N LYS A 22 24.53 -5.77 2.55
CA LYS A 22 24.49 -5.30 3.93
C LYS A 22 23.93 -3.88 4.02
N CYS A 23 24.32 -2.98 3.11
CA CYS A 23 23.85 -1.61 3.07
C CYS A 23 22.36 -1.57 2.72
N LEU A 24 21.99 -2.33 1.68
CA LEU A 24 20.62 -2.51 1.23
C LEU A 24 19.69 -2.99 2.37
N ARG A 25 20.09 -4.05 3.10
CA ARG A 25 19.31 -4.57 4.22
C ARG A 25 19.17 -3.55 5.34
N GLN A 26 20.24 -2.84 5.68
CA GLN A 26 20.21 -1.83 6.74
C GLN A 26 19.27 -0.66 6.39
N MET A 27 19.29 -0.21 5.13
CA MET A 27 18.38 0.83 4.66
C MET A 27 16.91 0.38 4.73
N TRP A 28 16.63 -0.85 4.28
CA TRP A 28 15.29 -1.41 4.40
C TRP A 28 14.79 -1.51 5.84
N GLN A 29 15.63 -1.98 6.77
CA GLN A 29 15.25 -2.09 8.19
C GLN A 29 14.87 -0.74 8.80
N ASN A 30 15.53 0.34 8.37
CA ASN A 30 15.20 1.70 8.82
C ASN A 30 13.88 2.20 8.23
N MET A 31 13.59 1.88 6.96
CA MET A 31 12.44 2.43 6.24
C MET A 31 11.14 1.62 6.42
N LYS A 32 11.23 0.30 6.60
CA LYS A 32 10.05 -0.58 6.57
C LYS A 32 9.02 -0.28 7.66
N LYS A 33 9.46 0.17 8.84
CA LYS A 33 8.55 0.51 9.96
C LYS A 33 7.67 1.70 9.60
N ASP A 34 8.26 2.74 9.04
CA ASP A 34 7.54 3.93 8.59
C ASP A 34 6.62 3.58 7.42
N PHE A 35 7.08 2.69 6.53
CA PHE A 35 6.27 2.21 5.43
C PHE A 35 5.00 1.48 5.90
N PHE A 36 5.12 0.54 6.85
CA PHE A 36 3.97 -0.16 7.43
C PHE A 36 3.06 0.79 8.21
N SER A 37 3.63 1.77 8.92
CA SER A 37 2.86 2.80 9.62
C SER A 37 1.98 3.63 8.67
N VAL A 38 2.53 4.07 7.54
CA VAL A 38 1.77 4.80 6.51
C VAL A 38 0.63 3.95 5.95
N MET A 39 0.87 2.66 5.69
CA MET A 39 -0.17 1.74 5.21
C MET A 39 -1.29 1.52 6.22
N LYS A 40 -1.00 1.55 7.53
CA LYS A 40 -2.02 1.41 8.58
C LYS A 40 -2.88 2.66 8.75
N ILE A 41 -2.29 3.85 8.63
CA ILE A 41 -2.99 5.11 8.88
C ILE A 41 -3.87 5.50 7.70
N LYS A 42 -3.39 5.26 6.49
CA LYS A 42 -4.16 5.60 5.29
C LYS A 42 -5.29 4.62 5.11
N TYR A 43 -6.51 5.13 5.07
CA TYR A 43 -7.66 4.33 4.69
C TYR A 43 -7.62 3.98 3.19
N LYS A 44 -7.44 4.98 2.34
CA LYS A 44 -7.26 4.78 0.90
C LYS A 44 -5.77 4.70 0.61
N VAL A 45 -5.18 3.51 0.79
CA VAL A 45 -3.79 3.29 0.39
C VAL A 45 -3.71 3.36 -1.13
N PRO A 46 -2.89 4.25 -1.71
CA PRO A 46 -2.77 4.35 -3.17
C PRO A 46 -2.21 3.04 -3.73
N TYR A 47 -2.68 2.64 -4.92
CA TYR A 47 -2.13 1.51 -5.66
C TYR A 47 -0.60 1.60 -5.80
N GLU A 48 -0.08 2.82 -5.95
CA GLU A 48 1.35 3.13 -6.06
C GLU A 48 2.13 2.67 -4.82
N LEU A 49 1.53 2.73 -3.62
CA LEU A 49 2.19 2.29 -2.39
C LEU A 49 2.26 0.75 -2.34
N PHE A 50 1.21 0.05 -2.75
CA PHE A 50 1.23 -1.42 -2.86
C PHE A 50 2.20 -1.90 -3.95
N SER A 51 2.20 -1.23 -5.10
CA SER A 51 3.14 -1.50 -6.20
C SER A 51 4.59 -1.28 -5.76
N SER A 52 4.85 -0.18 -5.05
CA SER A 52 6.16 0.12 -4.45
C SER A 52 6.61 -0.97 -3.48
N LEU A 53 5.74 -1.42 -2.58
CA LEU A 53 6.04 -2.50 -1.66
C LEU A 53 6.43 -3.80 -2.38
N GLY A 54 5.69 -4.15 -3.43
CA GLY A 54 6.00 -5.31 -4.27
C GLY A 54 7.41 -5.24 -4.84
N LYS A 55 7.76 -4.09 -5.46
CA LYS A 55 9.10 -3.85 -6.01
C LYS A 55 10.21 -3.89 -4.94
N CYS A 56 9.95 -3.35 -3.75
CA CYS A 56 10.89 -3.42 -2.62
C CYS A 56 11.14 -4.88 -2.21
N ILE A 57 10.09 -5.69 -2.06
CA ILE A 57 10.19 -7.12 -1.71
C ILE A 57 10.95 -7.90 -2.80
N GLU A 58 10.66 -7.64 -4.08
CA GLU A 58 11.37 -8.24 -5.21
C GLU A 58 12.87 -7.89 -5.20
N THR A 59 13.21 -6.65 -4.84
CA THR A 59 14.59 -6.16 -4.78
C THR A 59 15.38 -6.79 -3.62
N LEU A 60 14.73 -6.98 -2.47
CA LEU A 60 15.35 -7.39 -1.21
C LEU A 60 15.39 -8.91 -0.97
N ASP A 61 14.74 -9.70 -1.83
CA ASP A 61 14.60 -11.16 -1.75
C ASP A 61 13.70 -11.70 -0.61
N ARG A 62 13.57 -13.03 -0.53
CA ARG A 62 12.72 -13.77 0.43
C ARG A 62 13.05 -13.54 1.90
N SER A 63 14.19 -12.93 2.23
CA SER A 63 14.68 -12.68 3.59
C SER A 63 14.44 -11.24 4.07
N CYS A 64 13.67 -10.45 3.32
CA CYS A 64 13.41 -9.05 3.64
C CYS A 64 12.42 -8.82 4.80
N LEU A 65 11.59 -9.82 5.12
CA LEU A 65 10.59 -9.79 6.17
C LEU A 65 10.72 -11.00 7.09
N THR A 66 10.57 -10.77 8.40
CA THR A 66 10.41 -11.87 9.37
C THR A 66 9.01 -12.48 9.30
N GLY A 67 8.81 -13.63 9.95
CA GLY A 67 7.48 -14.25 10.03
C GLY A 67 6.43 -13.35 10.70
N ASP A 68 6.82 -12.60 11.72
CA ASP A 68 5.93 -11.64 12.41
C ASP A 68 5.60 -10.45 11.51
N GLU A 69 6.58 -9.94 10.77
CA GLU A 69 6.38 -8.82 9.83
C GLU A 69 5.52 -9.23 8.63
N LEU A 70 5.66 -10.46 8.15
CA LEU A 70 4.80 -11.01 7.11
C LEU A 70 3.35 -11.14 7.60
N ARG A 71 3.15 -11.58 8.86
CA ARG A 71 1.83 -11.64 9.48
C ARG A 71 1.22 -10.25 9.64
N GLU A 72 2.01 -9.27 10.09
CA GLU A 72 1.57 -7.88 10.19
C GLU A 72 1.15 -7.33 8.83
N LEU A 73 1.98 -7.51 7.80
CA LEU A 73 1.65 -7.10 6.44
C LEU A 73 0.38 -7.78 5.93
N THR A 74 0.21 -9.08 6.21
CA THR A 74 -1.00 -9.82 5.82
C THR A 74 -2.25 -9.22 6.47
N ASN A 75 -2.19 -8.86 7.76
CA ASN A 75 -3.30 -8.22 8.45
C ASN A 75 -3.63 -6.83 7.89
N ILE A 76 -2.59 -6.05 7.53
CA ILE A 76 -2.79 -4.75 6.88
C ILE A 76 -3.50 -4.93 5.53
N LEU A 77 -3.05 -5.88 4.72
CA LEU A 77 -3.65 -6.18 3.42
C LEU A 77 -5.10 -6.65 3.54
N ASP A 78 -5.37 -7.54 4.49
CA ASP A 78 -6.72 -8.04 4.77
C ASP A 78 -7.68 -6.89 5.15
N GLN A 79 -7.25 -6.00 6.04
CA GLN A 79 -8.05 -4.82 6.42
C GLN A 79 -8.34 -3.90 5.22
N HIS A 80 -7.34 -3.66 4.37
CA HIS A 80 -7.49 -2.84 3.17
C HIS A 80 -8.46 -3.44 2.16
N LEU A 81 -8.30 -4.74 1.87
CA LEU A 81 -9.14 -5.43 0.89
C LEU A 81 -10.59 -5.54 1.38
N ASN A 82 -10.80 -5.94 2.64
CA ASN A 82 -12.14 -6.04 3.20
C ASN A 82 -12.86 -4.69 3.16
N LYS A 83 -12.16 -3.60 3.55
CA LYS A 83 -12.76 -2.27 3.54
C LYS A 83 -13.04 -1.76 2.13
N HIS A 84 -12.17 -2.07 1.16
CA HIS A 84 -12.42 -1.76 -0.25
C HIS A 84 -13.68 -2.47 -0.77
N PHE A 85 -13.84 -3.76 -0.46
CA PHE A 85 -15.03 -4.51 -0.88
C PHE A 85 -16.30 -4.01 -0.19
N GLU A 86 -16.24 -3.65 1.09
CA GLU A 86 -17.36 -3.01 1.80
C GLU A 86 -17.80 -1.72 1.11
N GLN A 87 -16.85 -0.85 0.72
CA GLN A 87 -17.15 0.37 -0.02
C GLN A 87 -17.77 0.07 -1.39
N CYS A 88 -17.23 -0.88 -2.15
CA CYS A 88 -17.81 -1.25 -3.45
C CYS A 88 -19.25 -1.74 -3.29
N ASP A 89 -19.54 -2.53 -2.25
CA ASP A 89 -20.90 -2.99 -1.95
C ASP A 89 -21.83 -1.84 -1.55
N GLU A 90 -21.35 -0.86 -0.77
CA GLU A 90 -22.09 0.35 -0.40
C GLU A 90 -22.38 1.23 -1.62
N GLN A 91 -21.38 1.51 -2.45
CA GLN A 91 -21.53 2.24 -3.70
C GLN A 91 -22.55 1.56 -4.63
N GLN A 92 -22.50 0.23 -4.72
CA GLN A 92 -23.46 -0.52 -5.52
C GLN A 92 -24.88 -0.49 -4.94
N LYS A 93 -25.04 -0.40 -3.61
CA LYS A 93 -26.34 -0.20 -2.98
C LYS A 93 -26.88 1.21 -3.25
N GLN A 94 -26.05 2.24 -3.14
CA GLN A 94 -26.45 3.63 -3.42
C GLN A 94 -26.94 3.80 -4.87
N ARG A 95 -26.28 3.16 -5.85
CA ARG A 95 -26.71 3.13 -7.26
C ARG A 95 -28.06 2.46 -7.50
N ARG A 96 -28.60 1.74 -6.50
CA ARG A 96 -29.92 1.09 -6.55
C ARG A 96 -30.95 1.83 -5.70
N ASP A 97 -30.57 2.92 -5.04
CA ASP A 97 -31.47 3.73 -4.23
C ASP A 97 -32.44 4.50 -5.12
N GLU A 98 -33.66 4.75 -4.63
CA GLU A 98 -34.70 5.47 -5.37
C GLU A 98 -34.32 6.94 -5.58
N ASP A 99 -33.48 7.48 -4.70
CA ASP A 99 -32.98 8.86 -4.72
C ASP A 99 -31.66 9.02 -5.51
N PHE A 100 -31.21 7.97 -6.21
CA PHE A 100 -29.96 8.02 -6.98
C PHE A 100 -30.06 8.92 -8.22
N ASP A 101 -29.16 9.89 -8.34
CA ASP A 101 -29.06 10.83 -9.46
C ASP A 101 -27.61 11.08 -9.94
N GLU A 102 -27.43 12.00 -10.87
CA GLU A 102 -26.11 12.35 -11.44
C GLU A 102 -25.16 12.96 -10.41
N GLU A 103 -25.66 13.70 -9.42
CA GLU A 103 -24.83 14.32 -8.38
C GLU A 103 -24.25 13.23 -7.46
N VAL A 104 -25.08 12.25 -7.07
CA VAL A 104 -24.63 11.09 -6.29
C VAL A 104 -23.62 10.24 -7.07
N GLU A 105 -23.80 10.06 -8.38
CA GLU A 105 -22.83 9.33 -9.22
C GLU A 105 -21.47 10.04 -9.30
N GLU A 106 -21.46 11.37 -9.40
CA GLU A 106 -20.23 12.16 -9.39
C GLU A 106 -19.49 12.03 -8.04
N GLU A 107 -20.20 12.17 -6.91
CA GLU A 107 -19.63 11.99 -5.58
C GLU A 107 -18.99 10.61 -5.39
N LEU A 108 -19.67 9.54 -5.83
CA LEU A 108 -19.14 8.17 -5.72
C LEU A 108 -17.89 7.91 -6.56
N ASN A 109 -17.68 8.69 -7.64
CA ASN A 109 -16.55 8.53 -8.55
C ASN A 109 -15.33 9.40 -8.16
N GLU A 110 -15.52 10.44 -7.35
CA GLU A 110 -14.43 11.25 -6.78
C GLU A 110 -13.76 10.58 -5.56
N ASP A 111 -14.48 9.69 -4.89
CA ASP A 111 -14.13 9.05 -3.62
C ASP A 111 -13.17 7.87 -3.70
#